data_AF-A0AAE8JQ39-F1
#
_entry.id   AF-A0AAE8JQ39-F1
#
_cell.length_a   1.000
_cell.length_b   1.000
_cell.length_c   1.000
_cell.angle_alpha   90.00
_cell.angle_beta   90.00
_cell.angle_gamma   90.00
#
_symmetry.space_group_name_H-M   'P 1'
#
loop_
_entity.id
_entity.type
_entity.pdbx_description
1 polymer ?
#
loop_
_entity_poly.entity_id
_entity_poly.type
_entity_poly.pdbx_seq_one_letter_code
_entity_poly.pdbx_strand_id
1 'polypeptide(L)'
;MTTEELHAFLRSVKGKNYLSKVWTTIDENNTNSKFSKDKYFILGVKFGLTGDGERPNYQLELSNGKSITYRGDNHKPYNKTEFLDGNISDNISLDILKKYRFTIF
;
A
#
# COMPACT_ATOMS: atom_id res chain seq x y z
N MET A 1 11.28 -5.04 6.37
CA MET A 1 11.83 -3.84 5.70
C MET A 1 11.98 -2.70 6.70
N THR A 2 13.17 -2.13 6.83
CA THR A 2 13.50 -0.97 7.67
C THR A 2 13.01 0.35 7.05
N THR A 3 13.07 1.45 7.80
CA THR A 3 12.73 2.79 7.28
C THR A 3 13.61 3.21 6.09
N GLU A 4 14.90 2.86 6.11
CA GLU A 4 15.82 3.16 5.02
C GLU A 4 15.48 2.35 3.76
N GLU A 5 15.16 1.07 3.92
CA GLU A 5 14.72 0.21 2.81
C GLU A 5 13.39 0.68 2.22
N LEU A 6 12.46 1.15 3.06
CA LEU A 6 11.22 1.77 2.62
C LEU A 6 11.47 3.05 1.81
N HIS A 7 12.38 3.92 2.26
CA HIS A 7 12.75 5.12 1.49
C HIS A 7 13.38 4.76 0.14
N ALA A 8 14.29 3.76 0.12
CA ALA A 8 14.91 3.27 -1.09
C ALA A 8 13.86 2.69 -2.06
N PHE A 9 12.91 1.91 -1.56
CA PHE A 9 11.76 1.40 -2.32
C PHE A 9 10.94 2.55 -2.90
N LEU A 10 10.53 3.52 -2.08
CA LEU A 10 9.72 4.65 -2.55
C LEU A 10 10.47 5.48 -3.61
N ARG A 11 11.79 5.63 -3.50
CA ARG A 11 12.59 6.28 -4.55
C ARG A 11 12.61 5.48 -5.85
N SER A 12 12.79 4.16 -5.78
CA SER A 12 12.87 3.30 -6.97
C SER A 12 11.55 3.29 -7.77
N VAL A 13 10.41 3.38 -7.08
CA VAL A 13 9.07 3.37 -7.71
C VAL A 13 8.58 4.76 -8.14
N LYS A 14 9.45 5.77 -8.21
CA LYS A 14 9.07 7.18 -8.49
C LYS A 14 8.05 7.70 -7.48
N GLY A 15 8.41 7.63 -6.20
CA GLY A 15 7.54 7.70 -5.02
C GLY A 15 6.40 8.71 -5.02
N LYS A 16 6.54 9.92 -5.58
CA LYS A 16 5.43 10.89 -5.62
C LYS A 16 4.24 10.41 -6.44
N ASN A 17 4.49 9.92 -7.67
CA ASN A 17 3.41 9.43 -8.53
C ASN A 17 2.82 8.13 -8.00
N TYR A 18 3.68 7.28 -7.42
CA TYR A 18 3.28 6.03 -6.81
C TYR A 18 2.39 6.24 -5.57
N LEU A 19 2.86 7.03 -4.60
CA LEU A 19 2.10 7.34 -3.38
C LEU A 19 0.81 8.10 -3.69
N SER A 20 0.81 8.99 -4.68
CA SER A 20 -0.43 9.67 -5.09
C SER A 20 -1.47 8.68 -5.58
N LYS A 21 -1.09 7.67 -6.36
CA LYS A 21 -2.01 6.63 -6.84
C LYS A 21 -2.47 5.69 -5.73
N VAL A 22 -1.56 5.30 -4.82
CA VAL A 22 -1.92 4.54 -3.60
C VAL A 22 -2.97 5.30 -2.79
N TRP A 23 -2.78 6.60 -2.61
CA TRP A 23 -3.73 7.45 -1.90
C TRP A 23 -5.10 7.50 -2.61
N THR A 24 -5.11 7.69 -3.93
CA THR A 24 -6.36 7.64 -4.72
C THR A 24 -7.07 6.31 -4.54
N THR A 25 -6.36 5.17 -4.56
CA THR A 25 -6.95 3.86 -4.28
C THR A 25 -7.56 3.79 -2.88
N ILE A 26 -6.90 4.34 -1.86
CA ILE A 26 -7.44 4.38 -0.50
C ILE A 26 -8.74 5.19 -0.45
N ASP A 27 -8.76 6.38 -1.05
CA ASP A 27 -9.95 7.25 -1.11
C ASP A 27 -11.10 6.58 -1.88
N GLU A 28 -10.80 5.92 -3.01
CA GLU A 28 -11.78 5.14 -3.78
C GLU A 28 -12.38 4.00 -2.95
N ASN A 29 -11.58 3.25 -2.19
CA ASN A 29 -12.09 2.17 -1.35
C ASN A 29 -12.92 2.69 -0.17
N ASN A 30 -12.50 3.79 0.47
CA ASN A 30 -13.26 4.40 1.57
C ASN A 30 -14.61 4.98 1.09
N THR A 31 -14.67 5.49 -0.14
CA THR A 31 -15.92 6.04 -0.73
C THR A 31 -16.80 4.95 -1.36
N ASN A 32 -16.24 3.79 -1.70
CA ASN A 32 -17.00 2.70 -2.31
C ASN A 32 -17.99 2.10 -1.31
N SER A 33 -19.28 2.13 -1.70
CA SER A 33 -20.41 1.66 -0.88
C SER A 33 -20.30 0.22 -0.36
N LYS A 34 -19.44 -0.61 -0.95
CA LYS A 34 -19.18 -1.97 -0.47
C LYS A 34 -18.44 -1.99 0.88
N PHE A 35 -17.44 -1.12 1.07
CA PHE A 35 -16.75 -0.97 2.36
C PHE A 35 -17.64 -0.27 3.39
N SER A 36 -18.40 0.74 2.94
CA SER A 36 -19.31 1.45 3.84
C SER A 36 -20.47 0.55 4.33
N LYS A 37 -20.95 -0.39 3.50
CA LYS A 37 -21.94 -1.41 3.90
C LYS A 37 -21.37 -2.42 4.89
N ASP A 38 -20.16 -2.90 4.63
CA ASP A 38 -19.52 -3.89 5.50
C ASP A 38 -18.84 -3.26 6.74
N LYS A 39 -18.90 -1.92 6.89
CA LYS A 39 -18.31 -1.11 7.97
C LYS A 39 -16.80 -1.29 8.16
N TYR A 40 -16.09 -1.76 7.13
CA TYR A 40 -14.64 -1.88 7.20
C TYR A 40 -13.96 -0.59 6.74
N PHE A 41 -13.03 -0.10 7.53
CA PHE A 41 -12.13 0.99 7.15
C PHE A 41 -10.69 0.50 7.01
N ILE A 42 -9.89 1.25 6.27
CA ILE A 42 -8.47 0.99 6.04
C ILE A 42 -7.67 1.48 7.26
N LEU A 43 -6.86 0.60 7.85
CA LEU A 43 -5.98 0.89 8.98
C LEU A 43 -4.63 1.45 8.54
N GLY A 44 -4.14 0.98 7.40
CA GLY A 44 -2.82 1.36 6.90
C GLY A 44 -2.46 0.63 5.62
N VAL A 45 -1.22 0.83 5.20
CA VAL A 45 -0.65 0.23 3.99
C VAL A 45 0.68 -0.44 4.30
N LYS A 46 0.89 -1.61 3.72
CA LYS A 46 2.19 -2.28 3.66
C LYS A 46 2.71 -2.20 2.24
N PHE A 47 3.98 -1.83 2.06
CA PHE A 47 4.66 -1.83 0.77
C PHE A 47 5.59 -3.02 0.68
N GLY A 48 5.77 -3.55 -0.52
CA GLY A 48 6.73 -4.61 -0.72
C GLY A 48 6.74 -5.16 -2.13
N LEU A 49 7.41 -6.28 -2.30
CA LEU A 49 7.49 -7.01 -3.55
C LEU A 49 6.72 -8.33 -3.41
N THR A 50 5.80 -8.62 -4.33
CA THR A 50 5.03 -9.90 -4.30
C THR A 50 5.74 -10.99 -5.08
N GLY A 51 5.44 -12.25 -4.76
CA GLY A 51 5.69 -13.38 -5.65
C GLY A 51 7.17 -13.68 -5.90
N ASP A 52 7.73 -13.08 -6.95
CA ASP A 52 9.09 -13.29 -7.49
C ASP A 52 10.09 -12.20 -7.08
N GLY A 53 9.64 -11.14 -6.40
CA GLY A 53 10.52 -10.05 -6.00
C GLY A 53 10.78 -9.02 -7.12
N GLU A 54 10.11 -9.14 -8.27
CA GLU A 54 10.40 -8.27 -9.41
C GLU A 54 9.55 -6.99 -9.42
N ARG A 55 8.35 -7.03 -8.81
CA ARG A 55 7.35 -5.97 -8.97
C ARG A 55 6.93 -5.33 -7.65
N PRO A 56 6.90 -3.98 -7.58
CA PRO A 56 6.35 -3.27 -6.44
C PRO A 56 4.85 -3.52 -6.31
N ASN A 57 4.40 -3.73 -5.08
CA ASN A 57 3.02 -3.95 -4.70
C ASN A 57 2.75 -3.30 -3.35
N TYR A 58 1.48 -3.18 -3.00
CA TYR A 58 1.07 -2.73 -1.68
C TYR A 58 -0.18 -3.48 -1.21
N GLN A 59 -0.31 -3.64 0.10
CA GLN A 59 -1.50 -4.21 0.74
C GLN A 59 -2.17 -3.17 1.61
N LEU A 60 -3.48 -3.02 1.46
CA LEU A 60 -4.30 -2.25 2.38
C LEU A 60 -4.75 -3.17 3.51
N GLU A 61 -4.47 -2.80 4.76
CA GLU A 61 -4.97 -3.52 5.93
C GLU A 61 -6.35 -2.99 6.32
N LEU A 62 -7.30 -3.90 6.52
CA LEU A 62 -8.66 -3.57 6.91
C LEU A 62 -8.87 -3.82 8.40
N SER A 63 -9.76 -3.04 9.00
CA SER A 63 -10.20 -3.17 10.40
C SER A 63 -10.73 -4.55 10.83
N ASN A 64 -11.08 -5.43 9.89
CA ASN A 64 -11.50 -6.81 10.15
C ASN A 64 -10.36 -7.84 10.06
N GLY A 65 -9.10 -7.39 9.97
CA GLY A 65 -7.93 -8.24 9.85
C GLY A 65 -7.69 -8.82 8.45
N LYS A 66 -8.55 -8.51 7.47
CA LYS A 66 -8.30 -8.85 6.06
C LYS A 66 -7.37 -7.83 5.42
N SER A 67 -6.72 -8.24 4.33
CA SER A 67 -5.92 -7.36 3.49
C SER A 67 -6.35 -7.43 2.03
N ILE A 68 -6.06 -6.36 1.28
CA ILE A 68 -6.27 -6.30 -0.17
C ILE A 68 -4.96 -5.91 -0.82
N THR A 69 -4.42 -6.81 -1.64
CA THR A 69 -3.20 -6.55 -2.42
C THR A 69 -3.53 -5.79 -3.70
N TYR A 70 -2.68 -4.84 -4.03
CA TYR A 70 -2.70 -4.07 -5.27
C TYR A 70 -1.35 -4.14 -5.96
N ARG A 71 -1.39 -4.20 -7.29
CA ARG A 71 -0.17 -4.10 -8.09
C ARG A 71 0.33 -2.67 -8.13
N GLY A 72 1.64 -2.49 -8.01
CA GLY A 72 2.23 -1.16 -8.05
C GLY A 72 2.35 -0.54 -9.44
N ASP A 73 2.34 -1.36 -10.49
CA ASP A 73 2.42 -0.90 -11.88
C ASP A 73 1.11 -0.25 -12.36
N ASN A 74 -0.02 -0.86 -12.00
CA ASN A 74 -1.34 -0.49 -12.52
C ASN A 74 -2.40 -0.22 -11.46
N HIS A 75 -2.09 -0.38 -10.16
CA HIS A 75 -2.99 -0.14 -9.02
C HIS A 75 -4.31 -0.92 -9.09
N LYS A 76 -4.31 -2.07 -9.77
CA LYS A 76 -5.46 -2.98 -9.81
C LYS A 76 -5.36 -4.01 -8.68
N PRO A 77 -6.50 -4.46 -8.13
CA PRO A 77 -6.52 -5.55 -7.17
C PRO A 77 -5.83 -6.80 -7.68
N TYR A 78 -5.15 -7.51 -6.79
CA TYR A 78 -4.41 -8.71 -7.12
C TYR A 78 -4.65 -9.80 -6.08
N ASN A 79 -5.00 -11.00 -6.53
CA ASN A 79 -5.37 -12.12 -5.66
C ASN A 79 -4.17 -12.98 -5.20
N LYS A 80 -2.95 -12.43 -5.16
CA LYS A 80 -1.83 -13.09 -4.47
C LYS A 80 -1.60 -12.43 -3.11
N THR A 81 -1.53 -13.28 -2.09
CA THR A 81 -1.54 -12.92 -0.68
C THR A 81 -0.15 -12.69 -0.11
N GLU A 82 0.90 -13.17 -0.76
CA GLU A 82 2.22 -13.24 -0.13
C GLU A 82 3.22 -12.31 -0.82
N PHE A 83 3.61 -11.29 -0.06
CA PHE A 83 4.89 -10.63 -0.28
C PHE A 83 6.00 -11.64 -0.07
N LEU A 84 7.15 -11.42 -0.70
CA LEU A 84 8.35 -12.17 -0.36
C LEU A 84 8.70 -11.87 1.11
N ASP A 85 8.73 -12.90 1.95
CA ASP A 85 9.03 -12.75 3.38
C ASP A 85 10.36 -11.99 3.57
N GLY A 86 10.32 -10.93 4.37
CA GLY A 86 11.43 -9.99 4.58
C GLY A 86 11.39 -8.72 3.73
N ASN A 87 10.74 -8.75 2.56
CA ASN A 87 10.63 -7.62 1.62
C ASN A 87 9.30 -6.86 1.71
N ILE A 88 8.60 -7.00 2.82
CA ILE A 88 7.42 -6.23 3.18
C ILE A 88 7.76 -5.21 4.27
N SER A 89 7.19 -4.01 4.16
CA SER A 89 7.19 -3.01 5.22
C SER A 89 6.31 -3.41 6.37
N ASP A 90 6.61 -2.85 7.54
CA ASP A 90 5.63 -2.75 8.59
C ASP A 90 4.39 -1.99 8.10
N ASN A 91 3.28 -2.14 8.83
CA ASN A 91 2.08 -1.40 8.50
C ASN A 91 2.30 0.10 8.72
N ILE A 92 2.13 0.89 7.67
CA ILE A 92 2.26 2.35 7.70
C ILE A 92 0.86 2.93 7.86
N SER A 93 0.63 3.64 8.97
CA SER A 93 -0.64 4.30 9.22
C SER A 93 -0.92 5.39 8.19
N LEU A 94 -2.20 5.69 7.97
CA LEU A 94 -2.62 6.70 7.00
C LEU A 94 -2.06 8.10 7.30
N ASP A 95 -1.88 8.45 8.58
CA ASP A 95 -1.29 9.74 8.98
C ASP A 95 0.19 9.84 8.59
N ILE A 96 0.94 8.75 8.75
CA ILE A 96 2.34 8.68 8.34
C ILE A 96 2.42 8.70 6.80
N LEU A 97 1.57 7.93 6.12
CA LEU A 97 1.50 7.92 4.66
C LEU A 97 1.19 9.31 4.08
N LYS A 98 0.28 10.05 4.73
CA LYS A 98 -0.06 11.42 4.35
C LYS A 98 1.15 12.34 4.46
N LYS A 99 1.98 12.21 5.50
CA LYS A 99 3.25 12.95 5.61
C LYS A 99 4.17 12.60 4.45
N TYR A 100 4.37 11.31 4.18
CA TYR A 100 5.20 10.87 3.05
C TYR A 100 4.75 11.45 1.71
N ARG A 101 3.44 11.52 1.44
CA ARG A 101 2.90 12.11 0.20
C ARG A 101 3.42 13.53 -0.07
N PHE A 102 3.65 14.34 0.95
CA PHE A 102 4.09 15.73 0.82
C PHE A 102 5.60 15.93 1.03
N THR A 103 6.33 14.92 1.50
CA THR A 103 7.73 15.06 1.96
C THR A 103 8.76 14.38 1.07
N ILE A 104 8.39 13.64 0.01
CA ILE A 104 9.42 13.04 -0.87
C ILE A 104 10.24 14.17 -1.55
N PHE A 105 11.53 14.23 -1.23
CA PHE A 105 12.51 15.15 -1.81
C PHE A 105 12.94 14.65 -3.19
#